data_AF-A0A374I232-F1
#
_entry.id   AF-A0A374I232-F1
#
_cell.length_a   1.000
_cell.length_b   1.000
_cell.length_c   1.000
_cell.angle_alpha   90.00
_cell.angle_beta   90.00
_cell.angle_gamma   90.00
#
_symmetry.space_group_name_H-M   'P 1'
#
loop_
_entity.id
_entity.type
_entity.pdbx_description
1 polymer ?
#
loop_
_entity_poly.entity_id
_entity_poly.type
_entity_poly.pdbx_seq_one_letter_code
_entity_poly.pdbx_strand_id
1 'polypeptide(L)' 'MNDLLKKIYSEILIYEEDIISINKSTDEKVAELTAPYQQKLSDDEMEQLKSLLYAISLSAEQTGFEVGVRFAVQLLIKLL' A
#
# COMPACT_ATOMS: atom_id res chain seq x y z
N MET A 1 -9.95 0.22 8.54
CA MET A 1 -9.56 1.62 8.70
C MET A 1 -10.76 2.52 8.93
N ASN A 2 -10.66 3.37 9.95
CA ASN A 2 -11.61 4.45 10.22
C ASN A 2 -11.66 5.44 9.04
N ASP A 3 -12.84 5.97 8.73
CA ASP A 3 -13.06 6.85 7.56
C ASP A 3 -12.19 8.11 7.54
N LEU A 4 -11.89 8.70 8.70
CA LEU A 4 -11.02 9.87 8.77
C LEU A 4 -9.59 9.52 8.38
N LEU A 5 -9.05 8.43 8.94
CA LEU A 5 -7.71 7.95 8.59
C LEU A 5 -7.64 7.53 7.13
N LYS A 6 -8.73 6.95 6.60
CA LYS A 6 -8.84 6.65 5.19
C LYS A 6 -8.68 7.88 4.32
N LYS A 7 -9.42 8.95 4.61
CA LYS A 7 -9.33 10.22 3.88
C LYS A 7 -7.94 10.83 3.96
N ILE A 8 -7.34 10.87 5.15
CA ILE A 8 -5.97 11.39 5.35
C ILE A 8 -4.98 10.60 4.48
N TYR A 9 -5.09 9.28 4.47
CA TYR A 9 -4.22 8.45 3.64
C TYR A 9 -4.42 8.74 2.14
N SER A 10 -5.67 8.68 1.67
CA SER A 10 -5.98 8.75 0.24
C SER A 10 -5.90 10.15 -0.37
N GLU A 11 -6.01 11.21 0.42
CA GLU A 11 -6.06 12.58 -0.08
C GLU A 11 -4.78 13.37 0.22
N ILE A 12 -3.98 12.94 1.20
CA ILE A 12 -2.79 13.67 1.65
C ILE A 12 -1.56 12.79 1.47
N LEU A 13 -1.49 11.67 2.19
CA LEU A 13 -0.25 10.87 2.24
C LEU A 13 0.14 10.27 0.90
N ILE A 14 -0.82 9.91 0.04
CA ILE A 14 -0.52 9.30 -1.26
C ILE A 14 0.35 10.19 -2.18
N TYR A 15 0.39 11.50 -1.91
CA TYR A 15 1.16 12.48 -2.69
C TYR A 15 2.51 12.85 -2.06
N GLU A 16 2.82 12.35 -0.86
CA GLU A 16 4.11 12.59 -0.21
C GLU A 16 5.24 11.84 -0.92
N GLU A 17 6.41 12.46 -1.04
CA GLU A 17 7.55 11.91 -1.79
C GLU A 17 7.96 10.52 -1.31
N ASP A 18 7.93 10.30 0.01
CA ASP A 18 8.25 9.00 0.62
C ASP A 18 7.25 7.90 0.20
N ILE A 19 5.97 8.23 0.12
CA ILE A 19 4.92 7.29 -0.29
C ILE A 19 5.01 7.01 -1.80
N ILE A 20 5.33 8.03 -2.61
CA ILE A 20 5.63 7.84 -4.04
C ILE A 20 6.82 6.89 -4.23
N SER A 21 7.87 7.05 -3.43
CA SER A 21 9.05 6.16 -3.46
C SER A 21 8.69 4.71 -3.09
N ILE A 22 7.87 4.53 -2.05
CA ILE A 22 7.36 3.21 -1.64
C ILE A 22 6.54 2.59 -2.77
N ASN A 23 5.62 3.34 -3.39
CA ASN A 23 4.81 2.85 -4.51
C ASN A 23 5.66 2.40 -5.70
N LYS A 24 6.74 3.13 -6.00
CA LYS A 24 7.70 2.72 -7.04
C LYS A 24 8.38 1.39 -6.69
N SER A 25 8.76 1.19 -5.42
CA SER A 25 9.31 -0.09 -4.97
C SER A 25 8.26 -1.21 -5.04
N THR A 26 6.99 -0.91 -4.77
CA THR A 26 5.86 -1.84 -4.97
C THR A 26 5.74 -2.24 -6.44
N ASP A 27 5.85 -1.30 -7.39
CA ASP A 27 5.81 -1.61 -8.83
C ASP A 27 6.94 -2.58 -9.24
N GLU A 28 8.16 -2.32 -8.77
CA GLU A 28 9.31 -3.20 -9.01
C GLU A 28 9.07 -4.60 -8.44
N LYS A 29 8.46 -4.69 -7.24
CA LYS A 29 8.15 -5.97 -6.61
C LYS A 29 7.04 -6.73 -7.31
N VAL A 30 5.99 -6.04 -7.77
CA VAL A 30 4.92 -6.64 -8.58
C VAL A 30 5.50 -7.18 -9.87
N ALA A 31 6.39 -6.44 -10.54
CA ALA A 31 7.07 -6.91 -11.75
C ALA A 31 7.92 -8.17 -11.48
N GLU A 32 8.70 -8.18 -10.39
CA GLU A 32 9.50 -9.34 -9.98
C GLU A 32 8.62 -10.58 -9.71
N LEU A 33 7.52 -10.42 -8.97
CA LEU A 33 6.62 -11.50 -8.60
C LEU A 33 5.83 -12.05 -9.79
N THR A 34 5.54 -11.22 -10.79
CA THR A 34 4.74 -11.59 -11.96
C THR A 34 5.58 -12.09 -13.15
N ALA A 35 6.87 -11.77 -13.21
CA ALA A 35 7.78 -12.20 -14.27
C ALA A 35 7.74 -13.72 -14.57
N PRO A 36 7.68 -14.63 -13.56
CA PRO A 36 7.61 -16.07 -13.82
C PRO A 36 6.32 -16.54 -14.53
N TYR A 37 5.30 -15.68 -14.60
CA TYR A 37 3.97 -15.97 -15.14
C TYR A 37 3.72 -15.34 -16.51
N GLN A 38 4.62 -14.49 -17.02
CA GLN A 38 4.44 -13.73 -18.27
C GLN A 38 4.14 -14.58 -19.52
N GLN A 39 4.59 -15.83 -19.55
CA GLN A 39 4.34 -16.75 -20.67
C GLN A 39 3.37 -17.89 -20.29
N LYS A 40 2.83 -17.85 -19.08
CA LYS A 40 1.97 -18.90 -18.52
C LYS A 40 0.52 -18.47 -18.38
N LEU A 41 0.29 -17.17 -18.23
CA LEU A 41 -1.02 -16.55 -18.12
C LEU A 41 -1.33 -15.78 -19.40
N SER A 42 -2.61 -15.71 -19.74
CA SER A 42 -3.10 -14.73 -20.71
C SER A 42 -2.91 -13.30 -20.18
N ASP A 43 -3.00 -12.31 -21.08
CA ASP A 43 -2.89 -10.90 -20.71
C ASP A 43 -3.96 -10.51 -19.65
N ASP A 44 -5.19 -11.00 -19.81
CA ASP A 44 -6.28 -10.73 -18.86
C ASP A 44 -6.01 -11.34 -17.47
N GLU A 45 -5.52 -12.58 -17.41
CA GLU A 45 -5.14 -13.24 -16.15
C GLU A 45 -3.95 -12.55 -15.49
N MET A 46 -2.99 -12.08 -16.27
CA MET A 46 -1.84 -11.33 -15.79
C MET A 46 -2.26 -9.99 -15.17
N GLU A 47 -3.14 -9.25 -15.83
CA GLU A 47 -3.67 -7.99 -15.30
C GLU A 47 -4.51 -8.20 -14.04
N GLN A 48 -5.29 -9.28 -13.96
CA GLN A 48 -6.00 -9.67 -12.74
C GLN A 48 -5.02 -9.97 -11.59
N LEU A 49 -3.94 -10.71 -11.86
CA LEU A 49 -2.91 -11.01 -10.87
C LEU A 49 -2.23 -9.74 -10.35
N LYS A 50 -1.82 -8.84 -11.24
CA LYS A 50 -1.24 -7.55 -10.84
C LYS A 50 -2.22 -6.73 -10.01
N SER A 51 -3.48 -6.64 -10.44
CA SER A 51 -4.54 -5.91 -9.73
C SER A 51 -4.72 -6.43 -8.30
N LEU A 52 -4.71 -7.75 -8.11
CA LEU A 52 -4.77 -8.38 -6.78
C LEU A 52 -3.55 -8.03 -5.93
N LEU A 53 -2.35 -8.06 -6.49
CA LEU A 53 -1.11 -7.70 -5.78
C LEU A 53 -1.12 -6.22 -5.35
N TYR A 54 -1.53 -5.32 -6.23
CA TYR A 54 -1.67 -3.91 -5.91
C TYR A 54 -2.75 -3.66 -4.85
N ALA A 55 -3.89 -4.34 -4.93
CA ALA A 55 -4.94 -4.23 -3.93
C ALA A 55 -4.45 -4.69 -2.54
N ILE A 56 -3.66 -5.76 -2.47
CA ILE A 56 -3.05 -6.23 -1.23
C ILE A 56 -2.03 -5.21 -0.70
N SER A 57 -1.16 -4.65 -1.56
CA SER A 57 -0.19 -3.63 -1.14
C SER A 57 -0.89 -2.42 -0.53
N LEU A 58 -1.89 -1.86 -1.24
CA LEU A 58 -2.66 -0.73 -0.76
C LEU A 58 -3.36 -1.03 0.57
N SER A 59 -3.91 -2.24 0.72
CA SER A 59 -4.54 -2.66 1.97
C SER A 59 -3.53 -2.76 3.12
N ALA A 60 -2.33 -3.27 2.85
CA ALA A 60 -1.26 -3.36 3.83
C ALA A 60 -0.76 -1.97 4.27
N GLU A 61 -0.56 -1.05 3.33
CA GLU A 61 -0.16 0.33 3.61
C GLU A 61 -1.19 1.06 4.47
N GLN A 62 -2.47 0.98 4.10
CA GLN A 62 -3.57 1.58 4.86
C GLN A 62 -3.66 1.03 6.29
N THR A 63 -3.48 -0.29 6.43
CA THR A 63 -3.46 -0.94 7.75
C THR A 63 -2.24 -0.51 8.57
N GLY A 64 -1.07 -0.44 7.94
CA GLY A 64 0.16 0.05 8.55
C GLY A 64 0.03 1.49 9.03
N PHE A 65 -0.57 2.37 8.23
CA PHE A 65 -0.87 3.74 8.59
C PHE A 65 -1.79 3.82 9.82
N GLU A 66 -2.90 3.09 9.82
CA GLU A 66 -3.83 3.07 10.96
C GLU A 66 -3.13 2.64 12.27
N VAL A 67 -2.32 1.58 12.20
CA VAL A 67 -1.57 1.08 13.35
C VAL A 67 -0.51 2.10 13.80
N GLY A 68 0.23 2.70 12.85
CA GLY A 68 1.24 3.72 13.14
C GLY A 68 0.67 4.93 13.86
N VAL A 69 -0.44 5.49 13.35
CA VAL A 69 -1.13 6.62 13.99
C VAL A 69 -1.60 6.26 15.40
N ARG A 70 -2.16 5.07 15.57
CA ARG A 70 -2.64 4.61 16.88
C ARG A 70 -1.50 4.58 17.91
N PHE A 71 -0.35 4.02 17.54
CA PHE A 71 0.82 3.98 18.42
C PHE A 71 1.40 5.37 18.69
N ALA A 72 1.48 6.23 17.68
CA ALA A 72 1.97 7.60 17.83
C ALA A 72 1.11 8.39 18.84
N VAL A 73 -0.22 8.31 18.71
CA VAL A 73 -1.15 8.96 19.64
C VAL A 73 -1.02 8.39 21.05
N GLN A 74 -0.93 7.07 21.20
CA GLN A 74 -0.73 6.43 22.51
C GLN A 74 0.58 6.84 23.17
N LEU A 75 1.67 6.97 22.40
CA LEU A 75 2.96 7.43 22.90
C LEU A 75 2.86 8.87 23.39
N LEU A 76 2.24 9.76 22.61
CA LEU A 76 2.05 11.17 23.01
C LEU A 76 1.25 11.27 24.31
N ILE A 77 0.16 10.51 24.45
CA ILE A 77 -0.64 10.47 25.67
C ILE A 77 0.17 10.02 26.89
N LYS A 78 1.11 9.09 26.71
CA LYS A 78 1.98 8.60 27.80
C LYS A 78 3.10 9.56 28.19
N LEU A 79 3.44 10.50 27.32
CA LEU A 79 4.50 11.50 27.55
C LEU A 79 3.96 12.81 28.16
N LEU A 80 2.63 12.99 28.16
CA LEU A 80 1.89 14.08 28.81
C LEU A 80 1.57 13.71 30.27
#